data_AF-A0A4R2TEA4-F1
#
_entry.id   AF-A0A4R2TEA4-F1
#
_cell.length_a   1.000
_cell.length_b   1.000
_cell.length_c   1.000
_cell.angle_alpha   90.00
_cell.angle_beta   90.00
_cell.angle_gamma   90.00
#
_symmetry.space_group_name_H-M   'P 1'
#
loop_
_entity.id
_entity.type
_entity.pdbx_description
1 polymer ?
#
loop_
_entity_poly.entity_id
_entity_poly.type
_entity_poly.pdbx_seq_one_letter_code
_entity_poly.pdbx_strand_id
1 'polypeptide(L)'
;MQIATSLFYDRSATAMTSLSAKADSLQTQISTTKRFFAPSQDSVAYQRLQGLARDTANDKVYTANLGTAESVLKQGDTSLSAMTDQLQSAVTLVTQAKNGTLNAVDRKAIGEQVAGIVASLTAIANTKDARGQALFGGGDGAAAVAADGSFALAAKPVSGIPIGDGQSVQANETAARIFTVGGTTKADGSIEGGTNTLAMLSAIATALQSDDFKPVSLDGSLADISAASDQVTSVQASLGARAARVDLETSRLKDVGTDREATRSGLEDTDITSAVVELQKTMTVLSATQASFSKLSALSLFDYLR
;
A
#
# COMPACT_ATOMS: atom_id res chain seq x y z
N MET A 1 -75.61 12.37 4.19
CA MET A 1 -74.74 11.20 4.48
C MET A 1 -73.71 10.89 3.39
N GLN A 2 -73.85 11.37 2.13
CA GLN A 2 -72.86 11.12 1.05
C GLN A 2 -71.42 11.57 1.36
N ILE A 3 -71.24 12.65 2.14
CA ILE A 3 -69.92 13.15 2.55
C ILE A 3 -69.24 12.19 3.56
N ALA A 4 -70.02 11.54 4.43
CA ALA A 4 -69.48 10.58 5.40
C ALA A 4 -69.09 9.25 4.76
N THR A 5 -69.84 8.81 3.74
CA THR A 5 -69.57 7.57 3.00
C THR A 5 -68.36 7.71 2.08
N SER A 6 -68.21 8.84 1.38
CA SER A 6 -67.01 9.13 0.55
C SER A 6 -65.75 9.27 1.40
N LEU A 7 -65.80 10.02 2.50
CA LEU A 7 -64.67 10.17 3.43
C LEU A 7 -64.21 8.82 4.02
N PHE A 8 -65.13 7.89 4.29
CA PHE A 8 -64.79 6.55 4.75
C PHE A 8 -64.10 5.74 3.65
N TYR A 9 -64.65 5.75 2.43
CA TYR A 9 -64.07 5.05 1.27
C TYR A 9 -62.66 5.55 0.98
N ASP A 10 -62.46 6.87 0.98
CA ASP A 10 -61.16 7.50 0.76
C ASP A 10 -60.16 7.14 1.86
N ARG A 11 -60.58 7.09 3.13
CA ARG A 11 -59.73 6.66 4.24
C ARG A 11 -59.32 5.19 4.12
N SER A 12 -60.26 4.29 3.81
CA SER A 12 -59.97 2.87 3.63
C SER A 12 -59.09 2.62 2.41
N ALA A 13 -59.34 3.31 1.29
CA ALA A 13 -58.51 3.25 0.10
C ALA A 13 -57.08 3.74 0.41
N THR A 14 -56.93 4.90 1.06
CA THR A 14 -55.63 5.44 1.47
C THR A 14 -54.89 4.47 2.41
N ALA A 15 -55.60 3.87 3.37
CA ALA A 15 -55.02 2.88 4.28
C ALA A 15 -54.54 1.64 3.53
N MET A 16 -55.34 1.09 2.62
CA MET A 16 -54.95 -0.05 1.78
C MET A 16 -53.75 0.28 0.89
N THR A 17 -53.75 1.43 0.21
CA THR A 17 -52.62 1.89 -0.60
C THR A 17 -51.34 2.04 0.25
N SER A 18 -51.45 2.58 1.46
CA SER A 18 -50.31 2.72 2.37
C SER A 18 -49.75 1.38 2.86
N LEU A 19 -50.64 0.41 3.14
CA LEU A 19 -50.26 -0.94 3.58
C LEU A 19 -49.63 -1.74 2.43
N SER A 20 -50.16 -1.65 1.22
CA SER A 20 -49.55 -2.24 0.02
C SER A 20 -48.16 -1.65 -0.23
N ALA A 21 -48.01 -0.33 -0.19
CA ALA A 21 -46.72 0.32 -0.35
C ALA A 21 -45.70 -0.10 0.73
N LYS A 22 -46.17 -0.26 1.98
CA LYS A 22 -45.32 -0.77 3.08
C LYS A 22 -44.91 -2.23 2.86
N ALA A 23 -45.83 -3.08 2.40
CA ALA A 23 -45.52 -4.48 2.08
C ALA A 23 -44.50 -4.58 0.94
N ASP A 24 -44.66 -3.79 -0.13
CA ASP A 24 -43.71 -3.73 -1.24
C ASP A 24 -42.32 -3.26 -0.79
N SER A 25 -42.27 -2.24 0.09
CA SER A 25 -41.03 -1.78 0.69
C SER A 25 -40.35 -2.87 1.52
N LEU A 26 -41.09 -3.55 2.40
CA LEU A 26 -40.55 -4.64 3.23
C LEU A 26 -40.08 -5.82 2.36
N GLN A 27 -40.83 -6.17 1.31
CA GLN A 27 -40.43 -7.19 0.35
C GLN A 27 -39.12 -6.82 -0.36
N THR A 28 -38.96 -5.54 -0.74
CA THR A 28 -37.72 -5.03 -1.34
C THR A 28 -36.57 -5.06 -0.33
N GLN A 29 -36.79 -4.67 0.92
CA GLN A 29 -35.78 -4.70 1.98
C GLN A 29 -35.31 -6.14 2.26
N ILE A 30 -36.23 -7.12 2.27
CA ILE A 30 -35.90 -8.54 2.42
C ILE A 30 -35.11 -9.05 1.21
N SER A 31 -35.54 -8.70 -0.01
CA SER A 31 -34.88 -9.16 -1.24
C SER A 31 -33.49 -8.56 -1.45
N THR A 32 -33.29 -7.30 -1.04
CA THR A 32 -32.03 -6.57 -1.24
C THR A 32 -31.12 -6.62 -0.01
N THR A 33 -31.63 -7.11 1.12
CA THR A 33 -31.04 -7.07 2.45
C THR A 33 -30.66 -5.66 2.95
N LYS A 34 -31.23 -4.61 2.34
CA LYS A 34 -30.98 -3.21 2.69
C LYS A 34 -32.17 -2.60 3.41
N ARG A 35 -31.92 -1.75 4.39
CA ARG A 35 -32.91 -0.99 5.18
C ARG A 35 -33.55 0.12 4.37
N PHE A 36 -32.79 0.73 3.48
CA PHE A 36 -33.27 1.74 2.54
C PHE A 36 -32.59 1.57 1.18
N PHE A 37 -33.30 1.97 0.14
CA PHE A 37 -32.87 1.84 -1.26
C PHE A 37 -32.98 3.16 -2.04
N ALA A 38 -33.53 4.22 -1.43
CA ALA A 38 -33.62 5.54 -2.01
C ALA A 38 -33.15 6.63 -1.03
N PRO A 39 -32.47 7.69 -1.50
CA PRO A 39 -32.05 8.80 -0.64
C PRO A 39 -33.20 9.52 0.08
N SER A 40 -34.42 9.44 -0.47
CA SER A 40 -35.63 10.02 0.13
C SER A 40 -36.10 9.29 1.38
N GLN A 41 -35.67 8.05 1.62
CA GLN A 41 -36.09 7.24 2.77
C GLN A 41 -35.28 7.57 4.04
N ASP A 42 -33.99 7.87 3.90
CA ASP A 42 -33.12 8.34 4.98
C ASP A 42 -31.94 9.14 4.39
N SER A 43 -32.14 10.45 4.24
CA SER A 43 -31.15 11.34 3.61
C SER A 43 -29.86 11.45 4.43
N VAL A 44 -29.96 11.37 5.76
CA VAL A 44 -28.82 11.47 6.68
C VAL A 44 -27.98 10.19 6.62
N ALA A 45 -28.61 9.02 6.68
CA ALA A 45 -27.88 7.77 6.54
C ALA A 45 -27.26 7.63 5.16
N TYR A 46 -27.95 8.08 4.10
CA TYR A 46 -27.40 8.06 2.74
C TYR A 46 -26.16 8.95 2.60
N GLN A 47 -26.16 10.17 3.15
CA GLN A 47 -24.97 11.03 3.16
C GLN A 47 -23.78 10.39 3.90
N ARG A 48 -24.04 9.76 5.04
CA ARG A 48 -23.00 9.04 5.80
C ARG A 48 -22.45 7.86 5.02
N LEU A 49 -23.29 7.08 4.37
CA LEU A 49 -22.87 5.96 3.52
C LEU A 49 -22.04 6.43 2.32
N GLN A 50 -22.37 7.56 1.70
CA GLN A 50 -21.57 8.12 0.61
C GLN A 50 -20.18 8.55 1.08
N GLY A 51 -20.08 9.16 2.26
CA GLY A 51 -18.79 9.46 2.90
C GLY A 51 -17.99 8.19 3.15
N LEU A 52 -18.63 7.17 3.72
CA LEU A 52 -18.02 5.87 3.98
C LEU A 52 -17.58 5.15 2.71
N ALA A 53 -18.37 5.20 1.64
CA ALA A 53 -18.03 4.61 0.34
C ALA A 53 -16.80 5.29 -0.27
N ARG A 54 -16.68 6.61 -0.15
CA ARG A 54 -15.49 7.36 -0.58
C ARG A 54 -14.26 6.98 0.24
N ASP A 55 -14.40 6.88 1.55
CA ASP A 55 -13.31 6.47 2.44
C ASP A 55 -12.84 5.05 2.12
N THR A 56 -13.76 4.09 1.97
CA THR A 56 -13.44 2.71 1.57
C THR A 56 -12.78 2.66 0.19
N ALA A 57 -13.14 3.55 -0.74
CA ALA A 57 -12.46 3.64 -2.03
C ALA A 57 -11.02 4.14 -1.87
N ASN A 58 -10.78 5.13 -1.01
CA ASN A 58 -9.44 5.62 -0.70
C ASN A 58 -8.60 4.53 -0.02
N ASP A 59 -9.16 3.79 0.94
CA ASP A 59 -8.47 2.68 1.62
C ASP A 59 -8.00 1.60 0.65
N LYS A 60 -8.80 1.29 -0.38
CA LYS A 60 -8.38 0.33 -1.43
C LYS A 60 -7.16 0.81 -2.17
N VAL A 61 -7.09 2.11 -2.50
CA VAL A 61 -5.92 2.71 -3.14
C VAL A 61 -4.72 2.66 -2.20
N TYR A 62 -4.89 3.04 -0.94
CA TYR A 62 -3.80 2.99 0.05
C TYR A 62 -3.31 1.58 0.33
N THR A 63 -4.20 0.58 0.36
CA THR A 63 -3.83 -0.83 0.51
C THR A 63 -3.00 -1.32 -0.68
N ALA A 64 -3.38 -0.96 -1.91
CA ALA A 64 -2.60 -1.29 -3.11
C ALA A 64 -1.22 -0.60 -3.09
N ASN A 65 -1.18 0.65 -2.65
CA ASN A 65 0.05 1.42 -2.50
C ASN A 65 0.96 0.83 -1.42
N LEU A 66 0.43 0.40 -0.28
CA LEU A 66 1.16 -0.30 0.79
C LEU A 66 1.75 -1.61 0.29
N GLY A 67 0.98 -2.43 -0.43
CA GLY A 67 1.51 -3.67 -1.03
C GLY A 67 2.63 -3.40 -2.05
N THR A 68 2.53 -2.31 -2.80
CA THR A 68 3.61 -1.87 -3.69
C THR A 68 4.85 -1.44 -2.89
N ALA A 69 4.66 -0.64 -1.83
CA ALA A 69 5.75 -0.20 -0.97
C ALA A 69 6.45 -1.37 -0.28
N GLU A 70 5.67 -2.32 0.26
CA GLU A 70 6.18 -3.55 0.89
C GLU A 70 7.01 -4.38 -0.10
N SER A 71 6.53 -4.57 -1.33
CA SER A 71 7.26 -5.30 -2.36
C SER A 71 8.59 -4.64 -2.70
N VAL A 72 8.63 -3.31 -2.85
CA VAL A 72 9.85 -2.56 -3.15
C VAL A 72 10.81 -2.62 -1.96
N LEU A 73 10.32 -2.47 -0.73
CA LEU A 73 11.13 -2.54 0.48
C LEU A 73 11.77 -3.91 0.67
N LYS A 74 11.04 -5.01 0.46
CA LYS A 74 11.57 -6.38 0.54
C LYS A 74 12.65 -6.65 -0.51
N GLN A 75 12.43 -6.17 -1.73
CA GLN A 75 13.42 -6.31 -2.79
C GLN A 75 14.67 -5.47 -2.51
N GLY A 76 14.49 -4.27 -1.96
CA GLY A 76 15.56 -3.40 -1.47
C GLY A 76 16.40 -4.10 -0.40
N ASP A 77 15.76 -4.65 0.63
CA ASP A 77 16.43 -5.38 1.72
C ASP A 77 17.23 -6.59 1.21
N THR A 78 16.64 -7.41 0.33
CA THR A 78 17.32 -8.55 -0.30
C THR A 78 18.56 -8.11 -1.09
N SER A 79 18.44 -7.00 -1.84
CA SER A 79 19.54 -6.47 -2.63
C SER A 79 20.65 -5.88 -1.75
N LEU A 80 20.29 -5.18 -0.67
CA LEU A 80 21.27 -4.66 0.30
C LEU A 80 21.99 -5.79 1.05
N SER A 81 21.29 -6.86 1.43
CA SER A 81 21.92 -8.05 2.01
C SER A 81 22.96 -8.65 1.06
N ALA A 82 22.62 -8.80 -0.22
CA ALA A 82 23.56 -9.28 -1.22
C ALA A 82 24.77 -8.32 -1.39
N MET A 83 24.56 -7.00 -1.29
CA MET A 83 25.66 -6.03 -1.30
C MET A 83 26.57 -6.20 -0.08
N THR A 84 26.02 -6.37 1.12
CA THR A 84 26.79 -6.61 2.34
C THR A 84 27.66 -7.87 2.22
N ASP A 85 27.12 -8.96 1.69
CA ASP A 85 27.87 -10.21 1.47
C ASP A 85 29.04 -10.02 0.48
N GLN A 86 28.82 -9.25 -0.58
CA GLN A 86 29.86 -8.89 -1.55
C GLN A 86 30.95 -8.00 -0.93
N LEU A 87 30.58 -7.03 -0.08
CA LEU A 87 31.53 -6.18 0.64
C LEU A 87 32.34 -6.99 1.65
N GLN A 88 31.73 -7.94 2.36
CA GLN A 88 32.44 -8.84 3.28
C GLN A 88 33.44 -9.74 2.54
N SER A 89 33.07 -10.19 1.34
CA SER A 89 33.98 -10.91 0.44
C SER A 89 35.16 -10.03 0.02
N ALA A 90 34.92 -8.75 -0.28
CA ALA A 90 35.98 -7.79 -0.59
C ALA A 90 36.93 -7.56 0.60
N VAL A 91 36.41 -7.43 1.83
CA VAL A 91 37.24 -7.34 3.05
C VAL A 91 38.17 -8.54 3.16
N THR A 92 37.65 -9.76 2.93
CA THR A 92 38.42 -11.00 3.02
C THR A 92 39.56 -11.02 1.98
N LEU A 93 39.24 -10.69 0.73
CA LEU A 93 40.19 -10.65 -0.38
C LEU A 93 41.27 -9.58 -0.18
N VAL A 94 40.89 -8.37 0.25
CA VAL A 94 41.85 -7.28 0.51
C VAL A 94 42.73 -7.61 1.71
N THR A 95 42.20 -8.27 2.73
CA THR A 95 42.99 -8.77 3.87
C THR A 95 44.00 -9.83 3.42
N GLN A 96 43.60 -10.75 2.53
CA GLN A 96 44.50 -11.74 1.95
C GLN A 96 45.59 -11.09 1.10
N ALA A 97 45.24 -10.09 0.27
CA ALA A 97 46.19 -9.36 -0.55
C ALA A 97 47.18 -8.49 0.25
N LYS A 98 46.82 -8.09 1.46
CA LYS A 98 47.71 -7.38 2.39
C LYS A 98 48.84 -8.29 2.93
N ASN A 99 48.76 -9.61 2.76
CA ASN A 99 49.84 -10.50 3.15
C ASN A 99 51.10 -10.25 2.30
N GLY A 100 52.15 -9.69 2.90
CA GLY A 100 53.36 -9.27 2.20
C GLY A 100 54.20 -10.41 1.61
N THR A 101 53.85 -11.67 1.85
CA THR A 101 54.51 -12.85 1.26
C THR A 101 53.82 -13.37 0.00
N LEU A 102 52.72 -12.73 -0.43
CA LEU A 102 51.97 -13.13 -1.62
C LEU A 102 52.76 -12.88 -2.91
N ASN A 103 52.80 -13.87 -3.81
CA ASN A 103 53.45 -13.70 -5.10
C ASN A 103 52.60 -12.83 -6.06
N ALA A 104 53.20 -12.38 -7.16
CA ALA A 104 52.54 -11.49 -8.11
C ALA A 104 51.34 -12.14 -8.84
N VAL A 105 51.38 -13.45 -9.08
CA VAL A 105 50.30 -14.18 -9.77
C VAL A 105 49.06 -14.25 -8.87
N ASP A 106 49.23 -14.68 -7.63
CA ASP A 106 48.15 -14.80 -6.66
C ASP A 106 47.55 -13.43 -6.33
N ARG A 107 48.38 -12.38 -6.24
CA ARG A 107 47.90 -11.00 -6.03
C ARG A 107 47.03 -10.52 -7.20
N LYS A 108 47.47 -10.74 -8.45
CA LYS A 108 46.70 -10.37 -9.65
C LYS A 108 45.37 -11.12 -9.68
N ALA A 109 45.36 -12.41 -9.33
CA ALA A 109 44.14 -13.21 -9.22
C ALA A 109 43.15 -12.64 -8.18
N ILE A 110 43.63 -12.20 -7.01
CA ILE A 110 42.78 -11.50 -6.03
C ILE A 110 42.24 -10.19 -6.62
N GLY A 111 43.07 -9.43 -7.35
CA GLY A 111 42.63 -8.23 -8.05
C GLY A 111 41.50 -8.48 -9.05
N GLU A 112 41.54 -9.59 -9.79
CA GLU A 112 40.45 -10.02 -10.68
C GLU A 112 39.18 -10.38 -9.89
N GLN A 113 39.30 -11.06 -8.76
CA GLN A 113 38.16 -11.37 -7.88
C GLN A 113 37.51 -10.10 -7.33
N VAL A 114 38.29 -9.10 -6.89
CA VAL A 114 37.77 -7.81 -6.43
C VAL A 114 37.08 -7.05 -7.58
N ALA A 115 37.62 -7.11 -8.80
CA ALA A 115 36.94 -6.55 -9.98
C ALA A 115 35.59 -7.24 -10.25
N GLY A 116 35.52 -8.57 -10.07
CA GLY A 116 34.28 -9.32 -10.15
C GLY A 116 33.24 -8.89 -9.09
N ILE A 117 33.69 -8.56 -7.88
CA ILE A 117 32.83 -8.00 -6.83
C ILE A 117 32.27 -6.64 -7.25
N VAL A 118 33.09 -5.75 -7.83
CA VAL A 118 32.62 -4.44 -8.33
C VAL A 118 31.55 -4.61 -9.41
N ALA A 119 31.76 -5.54 -10.35
CA ALA A 119 30.78 -5.86 -11.37
C ALA A 119 29.47 -6.38 -10.76
N SER A 120 29.58 -7.24 -9.74
CA SER A 120 28.43 -7.83 -9.04
C SER A 120 27.65 -6.77 -8.26
N LEU A 121 28.33 -5.89 -7.52
CA LEU A 121 27.71 -4.75 -6.82
C LEU A 121 27.01 -3.79 -7.80
N THR A 122 27.62 -3.52 -8.95
CA THR A 122 27.03 -2.68 -10.00
C THR A 122 25.78 -3.33 -10.58
N ALA A 123 25.78 -4.65 -10.77
CA ALA A 123 24.62 -5.39 -11.23
C ALA A 123 23.48 -5.38 -10.20
N ILE A 124 23.81 -5.63 -8.92
CA ILE A 124 22.83 -5.58 -7.82
C ILE A 124 22.25 -4.17 -7.68
N ALA A 125 23.08 -3.12 -7.78
CA ALA A 125 22.63 -1.73 -7.74
C ALA A 125 21.65 -1.39 -8.87
N ASN A 126 21.89 -1.93 -10.06
CA ASN A 126 21.03 -1.75 -11.23
C ASN A 126 19.85 -2.75 -11.31
N THR A 127 19.55 -3.46 -10.22
CA THR A 127 18.36 -4.32 -10.14
C THR A 127 17.10 -3.50 -10.39
N LYS A 128 16.14 -4.10 -11.10
CA LYS A 128 14.85 -3.48 -11.40
C LYS A 128 13.76 -4.02 -10.50
N ASP A 129 12.81 -3.15 -10.16
CA ASP A 129 11.60 -3.55 -9.45
C ASP A 129 10.64 -4.35 -10.36
N ALA A 130 9.57 -4.89 -9.77
CA ALA A 130 8.54 -5.64 -10.49
C ALA A 130 7.83 -4.83 -11.61
N ARG A 131 8.01 -3.50 -11.63
CA ARG A 131 7.46 -2.57 -12.62
C ARG A 131 8.49 -2.18 -13.68
N GLY A 132 9.69 -2.77 -13.64
CA GLY A 132 10.79 -2.50 -14.57
C GLY A 132 11.55 -1.20 -14.29
N GLN A 133 11.29 -0.53 -13.17
CA GLN A 133 11.98 0.69 -12.74
C GLN A 133 13.26 0.33 -11.99
N ALA A 134 14.31 1.15 -12.09
CA ALA A 134 15.54 0.91 -11.33
C ALA A 134 15.27 1.05 -9.82
N LEU A 135 15.58 0.00 -9.05
CA LEU A 135 15.27 -0.08 -7.62
C LEU A 135 16.00 1.00 -6.83
N PHE A 136 17.28 1.23 -7.14
CA PHE A 136 18.13 2.25 -6.53
C PHE A 136 18.47 3.41 -7.48
N GLY A 137 17.67 3.54 -8.54
CA GLY A 137 17.83 4.56 -9.57
C GLY A 137 17.37 5.95 -9.13
N GLY A 138 17.54 6.91 -10.04
CA GLY A 138 17.05 8.28 -9.82
C GLY A 138 15.55 8.39 -10.06
N GLY A 139 14.90 9.37 -9.44
CA GLY A 139 13.47 9.69 -9.66
C GLY A 139 13.07 9.93 -11.13
N ASP A 140 14.05 10.22 -11.99
CA ASP A 140 13.88 10.43 -13.43
C ASP A 140 13.92 9.11 -14.24
N GLY A 141 13.97 7.95 -13.59
CA GLY A 141 14.12 6.63 -14.25
C GLY A 141 15.57 6.30 -14.66
N ALA A 142 16.53 7.10 -14.20
CA ALA A 142 17.95 6.88 -14.44
C ALA A 142 18.43 5.59 -13.76
N ALA A 143 19.39 4.90 -14.39
CA ALA A 143 20.08 3.78 -13.78
C ALA A 143 20.74 4.18 -12.44
N ALA A 144 20.87 3.22 -11.54
CA ALA A 144 21.49 3.43 -10.23
C ALA A 144 22.97 3.80 -10.36
N VAL A 145 23.67 3.09 -11.26
CA VAL A 145 25.08 3.31 -11.58
C VAL A 145 25.23 3.40 -13.10
N ALA A 146 25.89 4.45 -13.59
CA ALA A 146 26.17 4.60 -15.01
C ALA A 146 27.09 3.48 -15.54
N ALA A 147 26.81 3.02 -16.77
CA ALA A 147 27.56 1.94 -17.43
C ALA A 147 28.88 2.42 -18.09
N ASP A 148 29.26 3.67 -17.91
CA ASP A 148 30.40 4.33 -18.56
C ASP A 148 31.74 4.14 -17.80
N GLY A 149 31.74 3.36 -16.72
CA GLY A 149 32.92 3.15 -15.88
C GLY A 149 33.26 4.32 -14.96
N SER A 150 32.48 5.42 -14.99
CA SER A 150 32.64 6.56 -14.08
C SER A 150 32.05 6.32 -12.69
N PHE A 151 31.25 5.24 -12.54
CA PHE A 151 30.43 4.94 -11.36
C PHE A 151 29.57 6.13 -10.92
N ALA A 152 29.10 6.96 -11.86
CA ALA A 152 28.16 8.03 -11.57
C ALA A 152 26.89 7.45 -10.92
N LEU A 153 26.59 7.92 -9.71
CA LEU A 153 25.50 7.44 -8.88
C LEU A 153 24.26 8.32 -9.04
N ALA A 154 23.09 7.69 -9.12
CA ALA A 154 21.84 8.43 -9.04
C ALA A 154 21.71 9.11 -7.66
N ALA A 155 21.52 10.44 -7.66
CA ALA A 155 21.43 11.25 -6.45
C ALA A 155 20.03 11.79 -6.16
N LYS A 156 19.12 11.79 -7.15
CA LYS A 156 17.75 12.31 -6.97
C LYS A 156 16.84 11.27 -6.31
N PRO A 157 16.25 11.57 -5.14
CA PRO A 157 15.33 10.66 -4.49
C PRO A 157 14.06 10.45 -5.32
N VAL A 158 13.44 9.29 -5.17
CA VAL A 158 12.15 8.99 -5.81
C VAL A 158 11.01 9.51 -4.94
N SER A 159 9.92 9.89 -5.58
CA SER A 159 8.70 10.36 -4.91
C SER A 159 8.16 9.31 -3.94
N GLY A 160 7.70 9.76 -2.77
CA GLY A 160 7.05 8.91 -1.79
C GLY A 160 5.74 8.33 -2.33
N ILE A 161 5.47 7.06 -2.00
CA ILE A 161 4.20 6.40 -2.28
C ILE A 161 3.17 6.86 -1.23
N PRO A 162 2.00 7.40 -1.62
CA PRO A 162 0.95 7.77 -0.67
C PRO A 162 0.36 6.53 -0.02
N ILE A 163 0.41 6.44 1.31
CA ILE A 163 -0.08 5.30 2.09
C ILE A 163 -1.26 5.65 3.00
N GLY A 164 -1.68 6.91 2.98
CA GLY A 164 -2.78 7.43 3.78
C GLY A 164 -2.97 8.91 3.52
N ASP A 165 -3.99 9.49 4.16
CA ASP A 165 -4.24 10.92 4.07
C ASP A 165 -3.06 11.73 4.66
N GLY A 166 -2.42 12.54 3.83
CA GLY A 166 -1.20 13.29 4.17
C GLY A 166 0.03 12.43 4.50
N GLN A 167 -0.03 11.11 4.31
CA GLN A 167 1.07 10.20 4.63
C GLN A 167 1.67 9.56 3.38
N SER A 168 3.00 9.63 3.27
CA SER A 168 3.76 8.93 2.24
C SER A 168 4.95 8.18 2.83
N VAL A 169 5.40 7.14 2.12
CA VAL A 169 6.63 6.39 2.39
C VAL A 169 7.49 6.36 1.15
N GLN A 170 8.77 6.73 1.29
CA GLN A 170 9.77 6.47 0.28
C GLN A 170 10.22 5.01 0.41
N ALA A 171 9.71 4.17 -0.49
CA ALA A 171 9.96 2.73 -0.46
C ALA A 171 11.34 2.33 -1.02
N ASN A 172 12.09 3.27 -1.59
CA ASN A 172 13.41 3.03 -2.15
C ASN A 172 14.44 4.04 -1.63
N GLU A 173 15.69 3.80 -2.04
CA GLU A 173 16.86 4.60 -1.70
C GLU A 173 17.70 4.84 -2.93
N THR A 174 18.53 5.87 -2.92
CA THR A 174 19.38 6.19 -4.05
C THR A 174 20.71 5.47 -3.96
N ALA A 175 21.27 5.08 -5.10
CA ALA A 175 22.61 4.51 -5.17
C ALA A 175 23.67 5.44 -4.55
N ALA A 176 23.49 6.76 -4.66
CA ALA A 176 24.34 7.74 -3.99
C ALA A 176 24.38 7.51 -2.48
N ARG A 177 23.24 7.28 -1.83
CA ARG A 177 23.18 7.03 -0.39
C ARG A 177 23.76 5.68 0.01
N ILE A 178 23.71 4.69 -0.86
CA ILE A 178 24.25 3.35 -0.59
C ILE A 178 25.78 3.34 -0.70
N PHE A 179 26.32 3.93 -1.76
CA PHE A 179 27.74 3.80 -2.12
C PHE A 179 28.61 5.02 -1.79
N THR A 180 28.07 6.08 -1.18
CA THR A 180 28.86 7.25 -0.77
C THR A 180 29.10 7.24 0.73
N VAL A 181 30.37 7.11 1.13
CA VAL A 181 30.79 7.10 2.54
C VAL A 181 31.27 8.48 2.96
N GLY A 182 30.79 8.98 4.10
CA GLY A 182 31.22 10.27 4.66
C GLY A 182 30.73 11.52 3.91
N GLY A 183 29.83 11.35 2.94
CA GLY A 183 29.15 12.45 2.27
C GLY A 183 28.01 13.03 3.12
N THR A 184 27.70 14.31 2.92
CA THR A 184 26.56 14.95 3.58
C THR A 184 25.34 14.94 2.68
N THR A 185 24.22 14.42 3.18
CA THR A 185 22.93 14.47 2.48
C THR A 185 22.38 15.90 2.54
N LYS A 186 22.14 16.49 1.38
CA LYS A 186 21.48 17.79 1.22
C LYS A 186 19.97 17.67 1.41
N ALA A 187 19.29 18.81 1.58
CA ALA A 187 17.83 18.88 1.72
C ALA A 187 17.07 18.35 0.49
N ASP A 188 17.71 18.31 -0.69
CA ASP A 188 17.17 17.74 -1.93
C ASP A 188 17.41 16.22 -2.06
N GLY A 189 18.03 15.59 -1.06
CA GLY A 189 18.38 14.16 -1.06
C GLY A 189 19.64 13.81 -1.85
N SER A 190 20.30 14.78 -2.49
CA SER A 190 21.62 14.58 -3.10
C SER A 190 22.70 14.45 -2.05
N ILE A 191 23.80 13.79 -2.38
CA ILE A 191 24.96 13.65 -1.49
C ILE A 191 26.10 14.51 -2.02
N GLU A 192 26.64 15.36 -1.17
CA GLU A 192 27.82 16.17 -1.45
C GLU A 192 29.01 15.68 -0.65
N GLY A 193 30.15 15.52 -1.34
CA GLY A 193 31.36 14.94 -0.77
C GLY A 193 31.24 13.45 -0.50
N GLY A 194 32.30 12.88 0.09
CA GLY A 194 32.40 11.46 0.42
C GLY A 194 33.10 10.62 -0.64
N THR A 195 33.45 9.39 -0.25
CA THR A 195 34.17 8.43 -1.07
C THR A 195 33.17 7.47 -1.73
N ASN A 196 33.26 7.29 -3.04
CA ASN A 196 32.46 6.31 -3.77
C ASN A 196 33.08 4.91 -3.60
N THR A 197 32.35 4.01 -2.95
CA THR A 197 32.77 2.64 -2.67
C THR A 197 33.11 1.85 -3.93
N LEU A 198 32.34 2.02 -5.03
CA LEU A 198 32.59 1.29 -6.28
C LEU A 198 33.89 1.74 -6.95
N ALA A 199 34.12 3.06 -7.00
CA ALA A 199 35.36 3.63 -7.53
C ALA A 199 36.56 3.23 -6.67
N MET A 200 36.41 3.21 -5.34
CA MET A 200 37.43 2.75 -4.41
C MET A 200 37.79 1.27 -4.61
N LEU A 201 36.80 0.37 -4.67
CA LEU A 201 37.04 -1.05 -4.92
C LEU A 201 37.67 -1.29 -6.30
N SER A 202 37.27 -0.52 -7.31
CA SER A 202 37.88 -0.56 -8.65
C SER A 202 39.34 -0.10 -8.63
N ALA A 203 39.67 0.94 -7.86
CA ALA A 203 41.05 1.39 -7.67
C ALA A 203 41.90 0.34 -6.95
N ILE A 204 41.34 -0.35 -5.95
CA ILE A 204 42.02 -1.47 -5.26
C ILE A 204 42.29 -2.62 -6.23
N ALA A 205 41.29 -3.03 -7.01
CA ALA A 205 41.47 -4.08 -8.03
C ALA A 205 42.59 -3.72 -9.01
N THR A 206 42.60 -2.48 -9.50
CA THR A 206 43.64 -1.98 -10.43
C THR A 206 45.03 -1.96 -9.77
N ALA A 207 45.12 -1.52 -8.51
CA ALA A 207 46.38 -1.50 -7.76
C ALA A 207 46.93 -2.92 -7.54
N LEU A 208 46.08 -3.89 -7.22
CA LEU A 208 46.47 -5.30 -7.05
C LEU A 208 46.99 -5.92 -8.36
N GLN A 209 46.39 -5.52 -9.49
CA GLN A 209 46.80 -6.00 -10.80
C GLN A 209 48.09 -5.35 -11.33
N SER A 210 48.52 -4.24 -10.72
CA SER A 210 49.74 -3.54 -11.12
C SER A 210 51.03 -4.32 -10.81
N ASP A 211 52.04 -4.12 -11.66
CA ASP A 211 53.37 -4.71 -11.47
C ASP A 211 54.17 -3.99 -10.35
N ASP A 212 53.90 -2.70 -10.11
CA ASP A 212 54.56 -1.84 -9.10
C ASP A 212 53.84 -1.80 -7.73
N PHE A 213 53.17 -2.89 -7.36
CA PHE A 213 52.35 -2.94 -6.14
C PHE A 213 53.16 -2.67 -4.85
N LYS A 214 52.65 -1.78 -3.98
CA LYS A 214 53.22 -1.47 -2.66
C LYS A 214 52.21 -1.83 -1.54
N PRO A 215 52.52 -2.77 -0.63
CA PRO A 215 51.57 -3.26 0.39
C PRO A 215 50.98 -2.18 1.32
N VAL A 216 51.73 -1.11 1.59
CA VAL A 216 51.32 0.00 2.48
C VAL A 216 50.12 0.78 1.93
N SER A 217 49.80 0.68 0.64
CA SER A 217 48.66 1.40 0.05
C SER A 217 47.29 0.83 0.42
N LEU A 218 47.21 -0.34 1.07
CA LEU A 218 45.95 -1.03 1.36
C LEU A 218 45.41 -0.81 2.80
N ASP A 219 46.16 -0.15 3.68
CA ASP A 219 45.74 0.04 5.08
C ASP A 219 44.51 0.95 5.24
N GLY A 220 44.44 2.04 4.48
CA GLY A 220 43.24 2.89 4.43
C GLY A 220 42.05 2.17 3.77
N SER A 221 42.33 1.31 2.79
CA SER A 221 41.31 0.63 2.00
C SER A 221 40.43 -0.32 2.83
N LEU A 222 40.98 -1.00 3.84
CA LEU A 222 40.16 -1.86 4.72
C LEU A 222 39.21 -1.03 5.58
N ALA A 223 39.67 0.10 6.10
CA ALA A 223 38.83 1.01 6.88
C ALA A 223 37.70 1.59 6.02
N ASP A 224 38.01 1.97 4.77
CA ASP A 224 37.03 2.51 3.85
C ASP A 224 35.99 1.45 3.40
N ILE A 225 36.40 0.19 3.18
CA ILE A 225 35.45 -0.91 2.88
C ILE A 225 34.55 -1.19 4.09
N SER A 226 35.10 -1.19 5.31
CA SER A 226 34.29 -1.34 6.52
C SER A 226 33.28 -0.20 6.66
N ALA A 227 33.69 1.05 6.42
CA ALA A 227 32.79 2.20 6.44
C ALA A 227 31.71 2.12 5.34
N ALA A 228 32.02 1.54 4.18
CA ALA A 228 31.02 1.25 3.15
C ALA A 228 30.02 0.18 3.59
N SER A 229 30.48 -0.88 4.27
CA SER A 229 29.59 -1.90 4.84
C SER A 229 28.65 -1.32 5.90
N ASP A 230 29.18 -0.44 6.76
CA ASP A 230 28.40 0.29 7.76
C ASP A 230 27.35 1.20 7.10
N GLN A 231 27.70 1.85 5.99
CA GLN A 231 26.77 2.68 5.22
C GLN A 231 25.63 1.84 4.62
N VAL A 232 25.93 0.68 4.00
CA VAL A 232 24.91 -0.24 3.48
C VAL A 232 24.00 -0.73 4.61
N THR A 233 24.58 -1.11 5.75
CA THR A 233 23.83 -1.56 6.94
C THR A 233 22.93 -0.45 7.51
N SER A 234 23.40 0.79 7.52
CA SER A 234 22.62 1.96 7.94
C SER A 234 21.41 2.20 7.03
N VAL A 235 21.62 2.08 5.70
CA VAL A 235 20.55 2.17 4.72
C VAL A 235 19.57 1.01 4.89
N GLN A 236 20.06 -0.22 5.13
CA GLN A 236 19.23 -1.39 5.38
C GLN A 236 18.38 -1.23 6.64
N ALA A 237 18.95 -0.74 7.74
CA ALA A 237 18.20 -0.46 8.97
C ALA A 237 17.11 0.61 8.75
N SER A 238 17.42 1.65 7.96
CA SER A 238 16.44 2.66 7.55
C SER A 238 15.30 2.05 6.72
N LEU A 239 15.59 1.12 5.81
CA LEU A 239 14.57 0.38 5.05
C LEU A 239 13.71 -0.50 5.97
N GLY A 240 14.33 -1.21 6.91
CA GLY A 240 13.63 -2.05 7.89
C GLY A 240 12.67 -1.24 8.76
N ALA A 241 13.06 -0.04 9.20
CA ALA A 241 12.18 0.87 9.93
C ALA A 241 10.96 1.30 9.10
N ARG A 242 11.15 1.53 7.79
CA ARG A 242 10.05 1.85 6.87
C ARG A 242 9.15 0.65 6.59
N ALA A 243 9.71 -0.55 6.47
CA ALA A 243 8.95 -1.79 6.34
C ALA A 243 8.05 -2.01 7.56
N ALA A 244 8.59 -1.88 8.78
CA ALA A 244 7.80 -1.96 10.01
C ALA A 244 6.67 -0.92 10.07
N ARG A 245 6.91 0.29 9.55
CA ARG A 245 5.87 1.33 9.43
C ARG A 245 4.78 0.93 8.42
N VAL A 246 5.16 0.38 7.27
CA VAL A 246 4.22 -0.11 6.24
C VAL A 246 3.38 -1.26 6.77
N ASP A 247 3.97 -2.19 7.52
CA ASP A 247 3.25 -3.29 8.16
C ASP A 247 2.24 -2.79 9.19
N LEU A 248 2.65 -1.85 10.05
CA LEU A 248 1.77 -1.21 11.01
C LEU A 248 0.59 -0.51 10.35
N GLU A 249 0.84 0.25 9.28
CA GLU A 249 -0.23 0.96 8.55
C GLU A 249 -1.16 -0.02 7.81
N THR A 250 -0.63 -1.15 7.32
CA THR A 250 -1.42 -2.21 6.70
C THR A 250 -2.39 -2.83 7.70
N SER A 251 -1.92 -3.15 8.90
CA SER A 251 -2.79 -3.62 9.98
C SER A 251 -3.83 -2.57 10.36
N ARG A 252 -3.41 -1.30 10.48
CA ARG A 252 -4.32 -0.19 10.81
C ARG A 252 -5.43 -0.02 9.78
N LEU A 253 -5.12 -0.04 8.48
CA LEU A 253 -6.12 0.07 7.42
C LEU A 253 -7.07 -1.13 7.39
N LYS A 254 -6.59 -2.32 7.72
CA LYS A 254 -7.44 -3.51 7.84
C LYS A 254 -8.45 -3.37 8.97
N ASP A 255 -8.01 -2.90 10.14
CA ASP A 255 -8.88 -2.70 11.30
C ASP A 255 -9.92 -1.60 11.00
N VAL A 256 -9.47 -0.45 10.48
CA VAL A 256 -10.36 0.64 10.07
C VAL A 256 -11.34 0.17 8.98
N GLY A 257 -10.91 -0.64 8.03
CA GLY A 257 -11.78 -1.22 7.01
C GLY A 257 -12.88 -2.10 7.60
N THR A 258 -12.56 -2.86 8.65
CA THR A 258 -13.53 -3.70 9.37
C THR A 258 -14.53 -2.86 10.14
N ASP A 259 -14.06 -1.83 10.86
CA ASP A 259 -14.91 -0.89 11.60
C ASP A 259 -15.84 -0.11 10.67
N ARG A 260 -15.32 0.30 9.51
CA ARG A 260 -16.10 0.95 8.45
C ARG A 260 -17.17 0.02 7.90
N GLU A 261 -16.85 -1.24 7.61
CA GLU A 261 -17.83 -2.22 7.13
C GLU A 261 -18.92 -2.49 8.19
N ALA A 262 -18.55 -2.59 9.48
CA ALA A 262 -19.49 -2.72 10.57
C ALA A 262 -20.41 -1.49 10.67
N THR A 263 -19.87 -0.28 10.50
CA THR A 263 -20.65 0.96 10.46
C THR A 263 -21.57 1.01 9.25
N ARG A 264 -21.10 0.56 8.07
CA ARG A 264 -21.92 0.46 6.85
C ARG A 264 -23.09 -0.46 7.08
N SER A 265 -22.82 -1.66 7.59
CA SER A 265 -23.82 -2.69 7.88
C SER A 265 -24.85 -2.18 8.88
N GLY A 266 -24.42 -1.55 9.98
CA GLY A 266 -25.33 -0.95 10.97
C GLY A 266 -26.21 0.19 10.44
N LEU A 267 -25.81 0.85 9.35
CA LEU A 267 -26.60 1.90 8.70
C LEU A 267 -27.51 1.33 7.60
N GLU A 268 -26.98 0.48 6.73
CA GLU A 268 -27.58 0.05 5.46
C GLU A 268 -28.30 -1.29 5.54
N ASP A 269 -27.86 -2.23 6.38
CA ASP A 269 -28.38 -3.60 6.32
C ASP A 269 -29.72 -3.73 7.07
N THR A 270 -30.61 -4.57 6.52
CA THR A 270 -31.90 -4.90 7.11
C THR A 270 -31.77 -6.11 8.04
N ASP A 271 -32.37 -6.02 9.23
CA ASP A 271 -32.70 -7.21 10.02
C ASP A 271 -33.83 -7.98 9.33
N ILE A 272 -33.44 -9.02 8.57
CA ILE A 272 -34.36 -9.84 7.79
C ILE A 272 -35.40 -10.51 8.69
N THR A 273 -35.03 -10.91 9.90
CA THR A 273 -35.96 -11.56 10.84
C THR A 273 -37.07 -10.60 11.24
N SER A 274 -36.70 -9.38 11.67
CA SER A 274 -37.68 -8.35 12.00
C SER A 274 -38.51 -7.91 10.79
N ALA A 275 -37.89 -7.78 9.61
CA ALA A 275 -38.57 -7.38 8.39
C ALA A 275 -39.62 -8.40 7.91
N VAL A 276 -39.31 -9.71 7.99
CA VAL A 276 -40.25 -10.78 7.65
C VAL A 276 -41.45 -10.78 8.58
N VAL A 277 -41.24 -10.59 9.89
CA VAL A 277 -42.33 -10.51 10.88
C VAL A 277 -43.23 -9.30 10.60
N GLU A 278 -42.65 -8.14 10.35
CA GLU A 278 -43.41 -6.92 10.05
C GLU A 278 -44.14 -7.03 8.70
N LEU A 279 -43.58 -7.75 7.72
CA LEU A 279 -44.25 -8.04 6.45
C LEU A 279 -45.48 -8.92 6.66
N GLN A 280 -45.35 -10.01 7.42
CA GLN A 280 -46.47 -10.90 7.74
C GLN A 280 -47.59 -10.16 8.49
N LYS A 281 -47.22 -9.31 9.46
CA LYS A 281 -48.17 -8.44 10.16
C LYS A 281 -48.86 -7.47 9.20
N THR A 282 -48.11 -6.82 8.31
CA THR A 282 -48.65 -5.87 7.32
C THR A 282 -49.63 -6.56 6.37
N MET A 283 -49.29 -7.76 5.87
CA MET A 283 -50.16 -8.57 5.02
C MET A 283 -51.44 -9.02 5.75
N THR A 284 -51.32 -9.38 7.03
CA THR A 284 -52.48 -9.75 7.87
C THR A 284 -53.41 -8.56 8.13
N VAL A 285 -52.84 -7.38 8.42
CA VAL A 285 -53.62 -6.15 8.59
C VAL A 285 -54.27 -5.73 7.28
N LEU A 286 -53.56 -5.87 6.15
CA LEU A 286 -54.09 -5.57 4.82
C LEU A 286 -55.29 -6.47 4.49
N SER A 287 -55.18 -7.78 4.69
CA SER A 287 -56.28 -8.72 4.43
C SER A 287 -57.48 -8.47 5.36
N ALA A 288 -57.24 -8.16 6.64
CA ALA A 288 -58.29 -7.78 7.60
C ALA A 288 -58.98 -6.46 7.20
N THR A 289 -58.22 -5.48 6.70
CA THR A 289 -58.75 -4.19 6.23
C THR A 289 -59.61 -4.38 4.98
N GLN A 290 -59.16 -5.20 4.03
CA GLN A 290 -59.92 -5.58 2.83
C GLN A 290 -61.23 -6.29 3.18
N ALA A 291 -61.19 -7.26 4.11
CA ALA A 291 -62.38 -7.97 4.57
C ALA A 291 -63.38 -7.04 5.27
N SER A 292 -62.89 -6.14 6.12
CA SER A 292 -63.73 -5.15 6.82
C SER A 292 -64.36 -4.16 5.84
N PHE A 293 -63.58 -3.67 4.87
CA PHE A 293 -64.07 -2.79 3.82
C PHE A 293 -65.14 -3.46 2.96
N SER A 294 -64.93 -4.70 2.52
CA SER A 294 -65.92 -5.49 1.78
C SER A 294 -67.24 -5.60 2.57
N LYS A 295 -67.16 -5.96 3.85
CA LYS A 295 -68.34 -6.11 4.73
C LYS A 295 -69.09 -4.78 4.98
N LEU A 296 -68.37 -3.67 5.12
CA LEU A 296 -68.95 -2.33 5.32
C LEU A 296 -69.50 -1.73 4.02
N SER A 297 -68.87 -2.01 2.87
CA SER A 297 -69.37 -1.57 1.56
C SER A 297 -70.72 -2.21 1.22
N ALA A 298 -70.92 -3.47 1.64
CA ALA A 298 -72.19 -4.19 1.54
C ALA A 298 -73.29 -3.60 2.44
N LEU A 299 -72.95 -2.92 3.55
CA LEU A 299 -73.90 -2.26 4.46
C LEU A 299 -74.27 -0.83 4.01
N SER A 300 -73.68 -0.32 2.92
CA SER A 300 -73.99 1.03 2.44
C SER A 300 -75.44 1.13 1.95
N LEU A 301 -76.05 2.30 2.16
CA LEU A 301 -77.48 2.64 2.11
C LEU A 301 -78.31 2.13 0.90
N PHE A 302 -77.68 1.54 -0.13
CA PHE A 302 -78.33 0.97 -1.30
C PHE A 302 -79.11 -0.32 -0.99
N ASP A 303 -78.71 -1.09 0.03
CA ASP A 303 -79.47 -2.26 0.50
C ASP A 303 -80.57 -1.89 1.51
N TYR A 304 -80.53 -0.69 2.12
CA TYR A 304 -81.56 -0.23 3.06
C TYR A 304 -82.69 0.58 2.39
N LEU A 305 -82.49 1.04 1.14
CA LEU A 305 -83.50 1.76 0.34
C LEU A 305 -84.22 0.86 -0.69
N ARG A 306 -84.20 -0.46 -0.48
CA ARG A 306 -84.94 -1.42 -1.31
C ARG A 306 -86.26 -1.82 -0.67
#